data_AF-X1AGD6-F1
#
_entry.id   AF-X1AGD6-F1
#
_cell.length_a   1.000
_cell.length_b   1.000
_cell.length_c   1.000
_cell.angle_alpha   90.00
_cell.angle_beta   90.00
_cell.angle_gamma   90.00
#
_symmetry.space_group_name_H-M   'P 1'
#
loop_
_entity.id
_entity.type
_entity.pdbx_description
1 polymer ?
#
loop_
_entity_poly.entity_id
_entity_poly.type
_entity_poly.pdbx_seq_one_letter_code
_entity_poly.pdbx_strand_id
1 'polypeptide(L)'
;SKIEPGKNTELEEDRIVASCDGRFEYNNRVFWVNEVLTLERDIDYRTGNIDFPGDVIINGQIKDGFTVKSGGSVYCNTTMDASEVISAKDLVVRLGVIGRKTGRVRVGGMLRAKFIENCYVEATDSVIVDVGILNSAVHAGNKVELKEKGVVVGGTIYAQNGIVATQLGTEMGPKTEIYCGTNYSVEQKLKWIRDKNVEIAFKLKQVERKLTGGSEGREKILELQQKLKVALHKLNEAAGSLIFQLDKNEKAEIVVRDQVFPGVYIEICHVSYIVSHSMRNVSFKLDKAKGKIIPEPLSLKDR
;
A
#
# COMPACT_ATOMS: atom_id res chain seq x y z
N SER A 1 -23.21 -19.98 43.09
CA SER A 1 -21.91 -20.43 42.55
C SER A 1 -21.17 -19.23 42.02
N LYS A 2 -19.95 -18.96 42.50
CA LYS A 2 -19.20 -17.72 42.20
C LYS A 2 -18.54 -17.82 40.81
N ILE A 3 -18.65 -16.76 40.02
CA ILE A 3 -17.96 -16.57 38.73
C ILE A 3 -16.55 -16.00 39.00
N GLU A 4 -15.57 -16.34 38.17
CA GLU A 4 -14.17 -15.94 38.36
C GLU A 4 -13.65 -15.15 37.15
N PRO A 5 -13.00 -13.99 37.37
CA PRO A 5 -12.39 -13.23 36.28
C PRO A 5 -11.15 -13.97 35.75
N GLY A 6 -11.07 -14.12 34.44
CA GLY A 6 -9.90 -14.60 33.72
C GLY A 6 -9.11 -13.45 33.09
N LYS A 7 -8.22 -13.78 32.14
CA LYS A 7 -7.38 -12.78 31.45
C LYS A 7 -8.25 -11.69 30.78
N ASN A 8 -7.81 -10.44 30.85
CA ASN A 8 -8.48 -9.29 30.23
C ASN A 8 -9.94 -9.09 30.68
N THR A 9 -10.23 -9.49 31.92
CA THR A 9 -11.51 -9.24 32.57
C THR A 9 -11.29 -8.81 34.01
N GLU A 10 -12.22 -8.02 34.53
CA GLU A 10 -12.20 -7.50 35.89
C GLU A 10 -13.52 -7.86 36.59
N LEU A 11 -13.45 -8.20 37.87
CA LEU A 11 -14.64 -8.45 38.69
C LEU A 11 -15.09 -7.13 39.31
N GLU A 12 -16.22 -6.61 38.86
CA GLU A 12 -16.89 -5.43 39.41
C GLU A 12 -18.16 -5.86 40.13
N GLU A 13 -18.16 -5.78 41.46
CA GLU A 13 -19.25 -6.23 42.33
C GLU A 13 -19.65 -7.70 42.05
N ASP A 14 -20.78 -7.91 41.37
CA ASP A 14 -21.33 -9.22 40.98
C ASP A 14 -21.26 -9.47 39.45
N ARG A 15 -20.46 -8.70 38.72
CA ARG A 15 -20.32 -8.78 37.25
C ARG A 15 -18.86 -8.90 36.85
N ILE A 16 -18.61 -9.62 35.75
CA ILE A 16 -17.31 -9.65 35.10
C ILE A 16 -17.38 -8.73 33.88
N VAL A 17 -16.50 -7.74 33.84
CA VAL A 17 -16.42 -6.73 32.79
C VAL A 17 -15.15 -6.98 31.96
N ALA A 18 -15.26 -6.87 30.64
CA ALA A 18 -14.10 -6.95 29.76
C ALA A 18 -13.23 -5.69 29.93
N SER A 19 -11.92 -5.86 30.13
CA SER A 19 -10.98 -4.75 30.22
C SER A 19 -10.39 -4.37 28.85
N CYS A 20 -10.67 -5.14 27.79
CA CYS A 20 -10.25 -4.88 26.42
C CYS A 20 -11.26 -5.44 25.40
N ASP A 21 -11.12 -5.01 24.14
CA ASP A 21 -11.83 -5.61 23.01
C ASP A 21 -11.21 -6.96 22.60
N GLY A 22 -12.01 -7.90 22.12
CA GLY A 22 -11.53 -9.19 21.63
C GLY A 22 -12.60 -10.27 21.58
N ARG A 23 -12.17 -11.53 21.47
CA ARG A 23 -13.05 -12.69 21.47
C ARG A 23 -13.34 -13.11 22.90
N PHE A 24 -14.61 -13.05 23.30
CA PHE A 24 -15.06 -13.61 24.56
C PHE A 24 -14.94 -15.14 24.55
N GLU A 25 -14.29 -15.68 25.58
CA GLU A 25 -14.16 -17.11 25.82
C GLU A 25 -14.47 -17.42 27.27
N TYR A 26 -14.94 -18.64 27.52
CA TYR A 26 -15.22 -19.12 28.85
C TYR A 26 -14.95 -20.61 28.96
N ASN A 27 -14.57 -21.03 30.16
CA ASN A 27 -14.45 -22.44 30.49
C ASN A 27 -14.83 -22.62 31.96
N ASN A 28 -15.80 -23.50 32.21
CA ASN A 28 -16.44 -23.71 33.50
C ASN A 28 -17.01 -22.41 34.09
N ARG A 29 -16.21 -21.69 34.88
CA ARG A 29 -16.59 -20.48 35.63
C ARG A 29 -15.62 -19.31 35.44
N VAL A 30 -14.59 -19.51 34.62
CA VAL A 30 -13.61 -18.48 34.29
C VAL A 30 -13.97 -17.89 32.95
N PHE A 31 -14.05 -16.57 32.88
CA PHE A 31 -14.39 -15.80 31.69
C PHE A 31 -13.19 -14.94 31.29
N TRP A 32 -12.81 -14.91 30.02
CA TRP A 32 -11.69 -14.09 29.55
C TRP A 32 -11.95 -13.52 28.17
N VAL A 33 -11.17 -12.50 27.81
CA VAL A 33 -11.16 -11.93 26.46
C VAL A 33 -9.83 -12.21 25.80
N ASN A 34 -9.87 -12.88 24.65
CA ASN A 34 -8.69 -13.15 23.83
C ASN A 34 -8.52 -12.05 22.78
N GLU A 35 -7.40 -11.34 22.84
CA GLU A 35 -7.02 -10.29 21.88
C GLU A 35 -6.47 -10.87 20.57
N VAL A 36 -6.34 -12.20 20.48
CA VAL A 36 -5.84 -12.91 19.29
C VAL A 36 -6.90 -13.89 18.80
N LEU A 37 -7.27 -13.78 17.53
CA LEU A 37 -8.13 -14.73 16.85
C LEU A 37 -7.29 -15.73 16.05
N THR A 38 -7.28 -16.99 16.47
CA THR A 38 -6.61 -18.07 15.72
C THR A 38 -7.63 -18.87 14.91
N LEU A 39 -7.40 -18.97 13.60
CA LEU A 39 -8.19 -19.75 12.66
C LEU A 39 -7.40 -20.97 12.21
N GLU A 40 -7.81 -22.14 12.71
CA GLU A 40 -7.17 -23.43 12.40
C GLU A 40 -7.52 -23.99 11.01
N ARG A 41 -8.45 -23.35 10.30
CA ARG A 41 -8.97 -23.79 9.01
C ARG A 41 -8.95 -22.66 7.99
N ASP A 42 -9.21 -23.03 6.74
CA ASP A 42 -9.34 -22.09 5.63
C ASP A 42 -10.45 -21.06 5.91
N ILE A 43 -10.22 -19.84 5.41
CA ILE A 43 -11.27 -18.82 5.32
C ILE A 43 -11.96 -19.03 3.97
N ASP A 44 -13.16 -19.60 4.05
CA ASP A 44 -14.00 -20.00 2.93
C ASP A 44 -15.49 -19.79 3.26
N TYR A 45 -16.41 -20.37 2.49
CA TYR A 45 -17.85 -20.24 2.72
C TYR A 45 -18.33 -20.74 4.08
N ARG A 46 -17.56 -21.60 4.76
CA ARG A 46 -17.89 -22.11 6.10
C ARG A 46 -17.46 -21.14 7.19
N THR A 47 -16.31 -20.49 7.00
CA THR A 47 -15.74 -19.54 7.97
C THR A 47 -16.32 -18.13 7.79
N GLY A 48 -16.51 -17.69 6.55
CA GLY A 48 -16.97 -16.35 6.20
C GLY A 48 -15.86 -15.29 6.31
N ASN A 49 -16.25 -14.03 6.09
CA ASN A 49 -15.34 -12.89 6.23
C ASN A 49 -14.93 -12.68 7.69
N ILE A 50 -13.71 -12.18 7.92
CA ILE A 50 -13.16 -11.90 9.24
C ILE A 50 -13.08 -10.39 9.47
N ASP A 51 -13.61 -9.93 10.59
CA ASP A 51 -13.44 -8.57 11.11
C ASP A 51 -13.19 -8.67 12.61
N PHE A 52 -11.96 -8.35 13.04
CA PHE A 52 -11.50 -8.60 14.40
C PHE A 52 -10.66 -7.42 14.94
N PRO A 53 -10.91 -6.91 16.16
CA PRO A 53 -10.21 -5.72 16.67
C PRO A 53 -8.74 -5.97 17.03
N GLY A 54 -8.37 -7.23 17.31
CA GLY A 54 -7.00 -7.60 17.69
C GLY A 54 -6.22 -8.30 16.57
N ASP A 55 -5.19 -9.04 16.94
CA ASP A 55 -4.34 -9.78 16.01
C ASP A 55 -5.07 -11.02 15.47
N VAL A 56 -4.80 -11.41 14.22
CA VAL A 56 -5.40 -12.59 13.58
C VAL A 56 -4.30 -13.54 13.12
N ILE A 57 -4.36 -14.80 13.56
CA ILE A 57 -3.48 -15.88 13.11
C ILE A 57 -4.29 -16.84 12.26
N ILE A 58 -3.81 -17.15 11.06
CA ILE A 58 -4.50 -17.97 10.07
C ILE A 58 -3.58 -19.14 9.72
N ASN A 59 -3.94 -20.32 10.17
CA ASN A 59 -3.21 -21.56 9.88
C ASN A 59 -3.68 -22.22 8.58
N GLY A 60 -4.88 -21.87 8.10
CA GLY A 60 -5.39 -22.26 6.78
C GLY A 60 -5.17 -21.19 5.71
N GLN A 61 -5.65 -21.48 4.50
CA GLN A 61 -5.61 -20.57 3.36
C GLN A 61 -6.81 -19.61 3.38
N ILE A 62 -6.58 -18.35 3.03
CA ILE A 62 -7.66 -17.44 2.64
C ILE A 62 -8.02 -17.73 1.18
N LYS A 63 -9.26 -18.18 0.92
CA LYS A 63 -9.76 -18.41 -0.42
C LYS A 63 -10.18 -17.09 -1.09
N ASP A 64 -10.18 -17.11 -2.40
CA ASP A 64 -10.67 -16.03 -3.25
C ASP A 64 -12.14 -15.69 -2.92
N GLY A 65 -12.47 -14.41 -2.89
CA GLY A 65 -13.77 -13.84 -2.54
C GLY A 65 -13.94 -13.48 -1.07
N PHE A 66 -12.99 -13.82 -0.19
CA PHE A 66 -13.11 -13.55 1.25
C PHE A 66 -12.25 -12.37 1.70
N THR A 67 -12.77 -11.68 2.72
CA THR A 67 -12.17 -10.48 3.29
C THR A 67 -11.67 -10.74 4.70
N VAL A 68 -10.49 -10.20 5.03
CA VAL A 68 -9.92 -10.23 6.38
C VAL A 68 -9.57 -8.82 6.82
N LYS A 69 -10.16 -8.37 7.93
CA LYS A 69 -9.89 -7.09 8.57
C LYS A 69 -9.43 -7.32 10.00
N SER A 70 -8.29 -6.77 10.35
CA SER A 70 -7.71 -6.85 11.68
C SER A 70 -7.33 -5.45 12.18
N GLY A 71 -7.78 -5.10 13.38
CA GLY A 71 -7.32 -3.92 14.13
C GLY A 71 -5.91 -4.09 14.71
N GLY A 72 -5.32 -5.28 14.59
CA GLY A 72 -3.94 -5.59 14.89
C GLY A 72 -3.16 -6.07 13.68
N SER A 73 -2.24 -7.01 13.91
CA SER A 73 -1.42 -7.69 12.90
C SER A 73 -2.12 -8.94 12.35
N VAL A 74 -1.81 -9.30 11.11
CA VAL A 74 -2.27 -10.55 10.49
C VAL A 74 -1.09 -11.46 10.21
N TYR A 75 -1.16 -12.70 10.70
CA TYR A 75 -0.17 -13.74 10.48
C TYR A 75 -0.80 -14.90 9.70
N CYS A 76 -0.42 -15.08 8.44
CA CYS A 76 -0.88 -16.20 7.62
C CYS A 76 0.26 -17.21 7.42
N ASN A 77 0.06 -18.44 7.87
CA ASN A 77 1.07 -19.50 7.76
C ASN A 77 1.11 -20.17 6.38
N THR A 78 0.18 -19.84 5.48
CA THR A 78 0.09 -20.41 4.13
C THR A 78 0.16 -19.31 3.06
N THR A 79 -0.27 -19.63 1.83
CA THR A 79 -0.60 -18.63 0.82
C THR A 79 -1.93 -17.96 1.15
N MET A 80 -2.13 -16.78 0.60
CA MET A 80 -3.36 -16.01 0.68
C MET A 80 -3.81 -15.66 -0.74
N ASP A 81 -5.00 -16.11 -1.14
CA ASP A 81 -5.70 -15.54 -2.28
C ASP A 81 -6.36 -14.24 -1.80
N ALA A 82 -5.63 -13.13 -1.96
CA ALA A 82 -6.03 -11.84 -1.42
C ALA A 82 -7.12 -11.25 -2.31
N SER A 83 -8.37 -11.22 -1.83
CA SER A 83 -9.39 -10.34 -2.41
C SER A 83 -9.34 -8.96 -1.74
N GLU A 84 -9.55 -8.91 -0.43
CA GLU A 84 -9.33 -7.72 0.39
C GLU A 84 -8.77 -8.11 1.77
N VAL A 85 -7.54 -7.69 2.06
CA VAL A 85 -6.92 -7.91 3.37
C VAL A 85 -6.46 -6.58 3.94
N ILE A 86 -6.89 -6.28 5.16
CA ILE A 86 -6.59 -5.03 5.87
C ILE A 86 -6.04 -5.39 7.25
N SER A 87 -4.84 -4.93 7.55
CA SER A 87 -4.22 -5.01 8.87
C SER A 87 -3.83 -3.60 9.32
N ALA A 88 -4.19 -3.24 10.55
CA ALA A 88 -3.80 -1.94 11.12
C ALA A 88 -2.33 -1.87 11.53
N LYS A 89 -1.69 -3.03 11.75
CA LYS A 89 -0.26 -3.16 12.05
C LYS A 89 0.43 -3.94 10.92
N ASP A 90 1.11 -5.04 11.24
CA ASP A 90 1.94 -5.79 10.29
C ASP A 90 1.17 -6.93 9.63
N LEU A 91 1.54 -7.27 8.39
CA LEU A 91 1.08 -8.45 7.69
C LEU A 91 2.26 -9.37 7.40
N VAL A 92 2.23 -10.57 7.98
CA VAL A 92 3.25 -11.59 7.73
C VAL A 92 2.60 -12.80 7.07
N VAL A 93 2.99 -13.08 5.84
CA VAL A 93 2.55 -14.24 5.06
C VAL A 93 3.74 -15.15 4.85
N ARG A 94 3.70 -16.36 5.42
CA ARG A 94 4.83 -17.31 5.35
C ARG A 94 5.14 -17.72 3.90
N LEU A 95 4.10 -17.85 3.06
CA LEU A 95 4.22 -18.12 1.63
C LEU A 95 3.93 -16.84 0.84
N GLY A 96 3.02 -16.87 -0.14
CA GLY A 96 2.79 -15.75 -1.04
C GLY A 96 1.41 -15.13 -0.94
N VAL A 97 1.34 -13.90 -1.46
CA VAL A 97 0.11 -13.13 -1.65
C VAL A 97 -0.26 -13.18 -3.13
N ILE A 98 -1.44 -13.71 -3.45
CA ILE A 98 -1.93 -13.88 -4.82
C ILE A 98 -3.21 -13.08 -4.98
N GLY A 99 -3.20 -12.01 -5.77
CA GLY A 99 -4.34 -11.11 -5.90
C GLY A 99 -5.28 -11.40 -7.08
N ARG A 100 -4.89 -12.25 -8.04
CA ARG A 100 -5.67 -12.54 -9.26
C ARG A 100 -6.19 -11.26 -9.97
N LYS A 101 -5.38 -10.19 -9.96
CA LYS A 101 -5.62 -8.84 -10.52
C LYS A 101 -6.61 -7.94 -9.79
N THR A 102 -7.42 -8.48 -8.87
CA THR A 102 -8.40 -7.68 -8.10
C THR A 102 -8.00 -7.52 -6.64
N GLY A 103 -7.02 -8.29 -6.20
CA GLY A 103 -6.58 -8.36 -4.82
C GLY A 103 -5.99 -7.06 -4.31
N ARG A 104 -6.50 -6.62 -3.16
CA ARG A 104 -6.05 -5.43 -2.46
C ARG A 104 -5.59 -5.79 -1.06
N VAL A 105 -4.37 -5.39 -0.74
CA VAL A 105 -3.78 -5.60 0.57
C VAL A 105 -3.35 -4.26 1.14
N ARG A 106 -3.84 -3.91 2.33
CA ARG A 106 -3.52 -2.68 3.04
C ARG A 106 -2.96 -3.00 4.42
N VAL A 107 -1.80 -2.46 4.72
CA VAL A 107 -1.03 -2.78 5.91
C VAL A 107 -0.58 -1.47 6.56
N GLY A 108 -0.99 -1.28 7.82
CA GLY A 108 -0.67 -0.09 8.60
C GLY A 108 0.76 -0.07 9.16
N GLY A 109 1.53 -1.15 8.97
CA GLY A 109 2.96 -1.28 9.23
C GLY A 109 3.69 -1.99 8.08
N MET A 110 4.46 -3.03 8.41
CA MET A 110 5.30 -3.78 7.47
C MET A 110 4.55 -4.95 6.84
N LEU A 111 4.79 -5.20 5.54
CA LEU A 111 4.39 -6.45 4.89
C LEU A 111 5.61 -7.35 4.67
N ARG A 112 5.53 -8.61 5.09
CA ARG A 112 6.51 -9.64 4.75
C ARG A 112 5.87 -10.84 4.07
N ALA A 113 6.38 -11.23 2.91
CA ALA A 113 5.90 -12.39 2.16
C ALA A 113 7.06 -13.11 1.44
N LYS A 114 6.84 -14.37 1.05
CA LYS A 114 7.76 -15.08 0.15
C LYS A 114 7.68 -14.54 -1.27
N PHE A 115 6.48 -14.26 -1.76
CA PHE A 115 6.24 -13.67 -3.07
C PHE A 115 4.93 -12.87 -3.10
N ILE A 116 4.81 -11.93 -4.03
CA ILE A 116 3.60 -11.15 -4.27
C ILE A 116 3.28 -11.25 -5.76
N GLU A 117 2.06 -11.65 -6.10
CA GLU A 117 1.67 -11.90 -7.49
C GLU A 117 0.29 -11.30 -7.81
N ASN A 118 0.20 -10.59 -8.93
CA ASN A 118 -1.04 -10.04 -9.48
C ASN A 118 -1.88 -9.27 -8.43
N CYS A 119 -1.23 -8.48 -7.58
CA CYS A 119 -1.84 -7.84 -6.42
C CYS A 119 -1.54 -6.33 -6.37
N TYR A 120 -2.45 -5.59 -5.73
CA TYR A 120 -2.23 -4.21 -5.32
C TYR A 120 -1.96 -4.18 -3.80
N VAL A 121 -0.79 -3.69 -3.43
CA VAL A 121 -0.30 -3.69 -2.04
C VAL A 121 0.02 -2.25 -1.60
N GLU A 122 -0.51 -1.84 -0.45
CA GLU A 122 -0.14 -0.62 0.25
C GLU A 122 0.35 -0.97 1.65
N ALA A 123 1.60 -0.65 1.95
CA ALA A 123 2.19 -0.74 3.29
C ALA A 123 2.72 0.64 3.70
N THR A 124 2.44 1.08 4.93
CA THR A 124 2.94 2.36 5.44
C THR A 124 4.43 2.32 5.76
N ASP A 125 4.99 1.14 6.00
CA ASP A 125 6.42 0.90 6.22
C ASP A 125 7.01 0.12 5.03
N SER A 126 7.85 -0.89 5.31
CA SER A 126 8.63 -1.62 4.34
C SER A 126 7.89 -2.85 3.84
N VAL A 127 8.15 -3.23 2.59
CA VAL A 127 7.67 -4.48 2.00
C VAL A 127 8.88 -5.39 1.77
N ILE A 128 8.90 -6.51 2.48
CA ILE A 128 10.01 -7.47 2.46
C ILE A 128 9.56 -8.73 1.72
N VAL A 129 10.26 -9.09 0.64
CA VAL A 129 9.88 -10.21 -0.22
C VAL A 129 11.04 -11.18 -0.44
N ASP A 130 10.85 -12.47 -0.18
CA ASP A 130 11.97 -13.41 -0.26
C ASP A 130 12.36 -13.78 -1.71
N VAL A 131 11.38 -13.98 -2.60
CA VAL A 131 11.60 -14.56 -3.94
C VAL A 131 11.25 -13.60 -5.06
N GLY A 132 10.07 -12.97 -5.03
CA GLY A 132 9.76 -12.02 -6.09
C GLY A 132 8.42 -11.33 -6.03
N ILE A 133 8.36 -10.22 -6.77
CA ILE A 133 7.16 -9.42 -7.00
C ILE A 133 6.83 -9.52 -8.49
N LEU A 134 5.66 -10.06 -8.80
CA LEU A 134 5.25 -10.43 -10.15
C LEU A 134 3.97 -9.71 -10.53
N ASN A 135 4.00 -8.93 -11.62
CA ASN A 135 2.83 -8.24 -12.19
C ASN A 135 1.98 -7.52 -11.13
N SER A 136 2.62 -6.86 -10.19
CA SER A 136 1.97 -6.28 -9.01
C SER A 136 2.26 -4.79 -8.89
N ALA A 137 1.33 -4.08 -8.27
CA ALA A 137 1.52 -2.69 -7.87
C ALA A 137 1.80 -2.66 -6.37
N VAL A 138 3.00 -2.27 -5.97
CA VAL A 138 3.44 -2.29 -4.57
C VAL A 138 3.81 -0.88 -4.15
N HIS A 139 3.20 -0.42 -3.06
CA HIS A 139 3.44 0.89 -2.47
C HIS A 139 3.96 0.70 -1.05
N ALA A 140 5.24 1.01 -0.84
CA ALA A 140 5.90 0.99 0.45
C ALA A 140 6.19 2.43 0.89
N GLY A 141 5.69 2.82 2.07
CA GLY A 141 6.00 4.10 2.68
C GLY A 141 7.47 4.23 3.14
N ASN A 142 8.20 3.12 3.15
CA ASN A 142 9.64 3.09 3.44
C ASN A 142 10.43 2.43 2.29
N LYS A 143 10.88 1.18 2.43
CA LYS A 143 11.69 0.47 1.43
C LYS A 143 10.99 -0.77 0.88
N VAL A 144 11.39 -1.19 -0.31
CA VAL A 144 11.10 -2.54 -0.82
C VAL A 144 12.39 -3.35 -0.81
N GLU A 145 12.41 -4.45 -0.07
CA GLU A 145 13.62 -5.26 0.10
C GLU A 145 13.36 -6.68 -0.35
N LEU A 146 14.09 -7.11 -1.37
CA LEU A 146 14.12 -8.50 -1.78
C LEU A 146 15.40 -9.20 -1.31
N LYS A 147 15.27 -10.48 -0.93
CA LYS A 147 16.41 -11.33 -0.54
C LYS A 147 17.28 -11.71 -1.74
N GLU A 148 18.30 -12.54 -1.51
CA GLU A 148 19.37 -12.88 -2.46
C GLU A 148 18.90 -13.39 -3.84
N LYS A 149 17.72 -14.01 -3.95
CA LYS A 149 17.16 -14.49 -5.22
C LYS A 149 15.94 -13.67 -5.67
N GLY A 150 15.81 -12.48 -5.11
CA GLY A 150 14.69 -11.58 -5.28
C GLY A 150 14.58 -10.98 -6.67
N VAL A 151 13.49 -11.25 -7.38
CA VAL A 151 13.23 -10.67 -8.70
C VAL A 151 11.97 -9.79 -8.70
N VAL A 152 12.02 -8.68 -9.43
CA VAL A 152 10.83 -7.89 -9.77
C VAL A 152 10.57 -8.03 -11.26
N VAL A 153 9.42 -8.58 -11.62
CA VAL A 153 9.05 -8.80 -13.02
C VAL A 153 7.64 -8.29 -13.25
N GLY A 154 7.55 -7.14 -13.91
CA GLY A 154 6.29 -6.52 -14.28
C GLY A 154 5.60 -5.79 -13.14
N GLY A 155 4.89 -4.73 -13.52
CA GLY A 155 4.14 -3.90 -12.60
C GLY A 155 4.93 -2.69 -12.12
N THR A 156 4.45 -2.08 -11.04
CA THR A 156 4.92 -0.77 -10.61
C THR A 156 5.22 -0.80 -9.12
N ILE A 157 6.44 -0.41 -8.76
CA ILE A 157 6.90 -0.38 -7.38
C ILE A 157 7.17 1.06 -6.97
N TYR A 158 6.49 1.51 -5.92
CA TYR A 158 6.76 2.76 -5.23
C TYR A 158 7.42 2.46 -3.90
N ALA A 159 8.62 2.98 -3.70
CA ALA A 159 9.38 2.81 -2.46
C ALA A 159 10.03 4.13 -2.08
N GLN A 160 9.54 4.78 -1.03
CA GLN A 160 9.97 6.12 -0.65
C GLN A 160 11.49 6.24 -0.50
N ASN A 161 12.13 5.23 0.10
CA ASN A 161 13.55 5.21 0.44
C ASN A 161 14.38 4.28 -0.45
N GLY A 162 13.81 3.77 -1.54
CA GLY A 162 14.53 2.90 -2.48
C GLY A 162 14.11 1.43 -2.44
N ILE A 163 14.69 0.67 -3.37
CA ILE A 163 14.48 -0.78 -3.49
C ILE A 163 15.82 -1.50 -3.58
N VAL A 164 15.88 -2.68 -2.97
CA VAL A 164 17.00 -3.62 -3.13
C VAL A 164 16.47 -4.90 -3.75
N ALA A 165 16.97 -5.25 -4.93
CA ALA A 165 16.59 -6.47 -5.66
C ALA A 165 17.82 -7.16 -6.25
N THR A 166 17.72 -8.45 -6.52
CA THR A 166 18.75 -9.15 -7.29
C THR A 166 18.56 -8.92 -8.78
N GLN A 167 17.31 -8.93 -9.23
CA GLN A 167 16.97 -8.72 -10.63
C GLN A 167 15.79 -7.75 -10.79
N LEU A 168 15.88 -6.84 -11.77
CA LEU A 168 14.78 -5.99 -12.19
C LEU A 168 14.47 -6.21 -13.68
N GLY A 169 13.22 -6.57 -13.99
CA GLY A 169 12.74 -6.86 -15.33
C GLY A 169 13.26 -8.18 -15.90
N THR A 170 12.92 -8.42 -17.17
CA THR A 170 13.41 -9.54 -18.00
C THR A 170 13.44 -9.09 -19.47
N GLU A 171 14.23 -9.74 -20.34
CA GLU A 171 14.43 -9.32 -21.75
C GLU A 171 13.14 -9.12 -22.55
N MET A 172 12.21 -10.08 -22.48
CA MET A 172 10.90 -10.02 -23.14
C MET A 172 9.77 -9.84 -22.12
N GLY A 173 10.09 -9.21 -20.99
CA GLY A 173 9.19 -9.10 -19.85
C GLY A 173 8.08 -8.07 -20.00
N PRO A 174 7.06 -8.17 -19.14
CA PRO A 174 6.16 -7.04 -18.89
C PRO A 174 6.95 -5.81 -18.42
N LYS A 175 6.41 -4.62 -18.72
CA LYS A 175 7.01 -3.36 -18.29
C LYS A 175 7.14 -3.32 -16.76
N THR A 176 8.35 -3.01 -16.30
CA THR A 176 8.68 -2.89 -14.88
C THR A 176 9.06 -1.44 -14.60
N GLU A 177 8.37 -0.83 -13.64
CA GLU A 177 8.54 0.59 -13.30
C GLU A 177 8.85 0.73 -11.81
N ILE A 178 9.89 1.47 -11.48
CA ILE A 178 10.35 1.71 -10.12
C ILE A 178 10.34 3.21 -9.85
N TYR A 179 9.65 3.61 -8.79
CA TYR A 179 9.48 5.00 -8.36
C TYR A 179 10.00 5.15 -6.93
N CYS A 180 10.91 6.09 -6.72
CA CYS A 180 11.54 6.34 -5.43
C CYS A 180 11.65 7.83 -5.11
N GLY A 181 11.87 8.15 -3.83
CA GLY A 181 12.13 9.51 -3.36
C GLY A 181 10.88 10.38 -3.18
N THR A 182 9.71 9.92 -3.64
CA THR A 182 8.43 10.63 -3.50
C THR A 182 7.51 9.95 -2.49
N ASN A 183 6.62 10.73 -1.88
CA ASN A 183 5.55 10.22 -1.04
C ASN A 183 4.35 9.81 -1.90
N TYR A 184 4.18 8.51 -2.12
CA TYR A 184 3.08 7.96 -2.91
C TYR A 184 1.69 8.43 -2.46
N SER A 185 1.43 8.50 -1.15
CA SER A 185 0.12 8.95 -0.64
C SER A 185 -0.15 10.43 -0.97
N VAL A 186 0.89 11.26 -1.03
CA VAL A 186 0.78 12.67 -1.43
C VAL A 186 0.61 12.76 -2.95
N GLU A 187 1.37 11.97 -3.71
CA GLU A 187 1.24 11.88 -5.16
C GLU A 187 -0.18 11.49 -5.60
N GLN A 188 -0.78 10.47 -4.97
CA GLN A 188 -2.17 10.08 -5.26
C GLN A 188 -3.17 11.19 -4.90
N LYS A 189 -2.96 11.89 -3.78
CA LYS A 189 -3.80 13.03 -3.40
C LYS A 189 -3.67 14.17 -4.41
N LEU A 190 -2.46 14.50 -4.85
CA LEU A 190 -2.22 15.52 -5.87
C LEU A 190 -2.85 15.15 -7.21
N LYS A 191 -2.74 13.88 -7.62
CA LYS A 191 -3.42 13.35 -8.80
C LYS A 191 -4.94 13.48 -8.69
N TRP A 192 -5.52 13.09 -7.55
CA TRP A 192 -6.95 13.24 -7.30
C TRP A 192 -7.40 14.71 -7.35
N ILE A 193 -6.64 15.63 -6.72
CA ILE A 193 -6.92 17.07 -6.76
C ILE A 193 -6.88 17.58 -8.21
N ARG A 194 -5.87 17.17 -8.98
CA ARG A 194 -5.73 17.55 -10.39
C ARG A 194 -6.93 17.09 -11.21
N ASP A 195 -7.35 15.84 -11.07
CA ASP A 195 -8.51 15.29 -11.77
C ASP A 195 -9.80 16.02 -11.39
N LYS A 196 -9.97 16.33 -10.09
CA LYS A 196 -11.10 17.13 -9.60
C LYS A 196 -11.09 18.58 -10.11
N ASN A 197 -9.92 19.20 -10.22
CA ASN A 197 -9.79 20.54 -10.78
C ASN A 197 -10.24 20.57 -12.25
N VAL A 198 -9.87 19.56 -13.04
CA VAL A 198 -10.33 19.44 -14.44
C VAL A 198 -11.86 19.27 -14.51
N GLU A 199 -12.43 18.43 -13.64
CA GLU A 199 -13.89 18.23 -13.55
C GLU A 199 -14.63 19.54 -13.22
N ILE A 200 -14.16 20.28 -12.22
CA ILE A 200 -14.77 21.55 -11.79
C ILE A 200 -14.62 22.62 -12.88
N ALA A 201 -13.45 22.73 -13.52
CA ALA A 201 -13.22 23.67 -14.61
C ALA A 201 -14.19 23.43 -15.78
N PHE A 202 -14.47 22.16 -16.11
CA PHE A 202 -15.47 21.82 -17.13
C PHE A 202 -16.89 22.25 -16.71
N LYS A 203 -17.29 21.98 -15.46
CA LYS A 203 -18.59 22.42 -14.93
C LYS A 203 -18.73 23.95 -14.93
N LEU A 204 -17.68 24.67 -14.54
CA LEU A 204 -17.65 26.14 -14.59
C LEU A 204 -17.90 26.66 -16.00
N LYS A 205 -17.23 26.09 -17.00
CA LYS A 205 -17.44 26.45 -18.42
C LYS A 205 -18.88 26.21 -18.89
N GLN A 206 -19.54 25.16 -18.43
CA GLN A 206 -20.96 24.91 -18.73
C GLN A 206 -21.89 25.93 -18.07
N VAL A 207 -21.62 26.27 -16.81
CA VAL A 207 -22.37 27.27 -16.04
C VAL A 207 -22.24 28.65 -16.69
N GLU A 208 -21.04 29.03 -17.11
CA GLU A 208 -20.77 30.28 -17.82
C GLU A 208 -21.55 30.39 -19.14
N ARG A 209 -21.62 29.31 -19.92
CA ARG A 209 -22.45 29.25 -21.14
C ARG A 209 -23.95 29.46 -20.86
N LYS A 210 -24.46 28.89 -19.77
CA LYS A 210 -25.87 29.06 -19.35
C LYS A 210 -26.17 30.48 -18.88
N LEU A 211 -25.19 31.17 -18.28
CA LEU A 211 -25.31 32.57 -17.86
C LEU A 211 -25.33 33.53 -19.05
N THR A 212 -24.55 33.25 -20.11
CA THR A 212 -24.55 34.05 -21.35
C THR A 212 -25.81 33.83 -22.20
N GLY A 213 -26.47 32.68 -22.06
CA GLY A 213 -27.66 32.31 -22.85
C GLY A 213 -29.01 32.85 -22.35
N GLY A 214 -29.04 33.65 -21.26
CA GLY A 214 -30.26 34.24 -20.72
C GLY A 214 -31.24 33.19 -20.15
N SER A 215 -30.99 32.70 -18.94
CA SER A 215 -31.80 31.66 -18.29
C SER A 215 -32.58 32.13 -17.05
N GLU A 216 -33.81 31.64 -16.88
CA GLU A 216 -34.54 31.65 -15.61
C GLU A 216 -33.72 30.93 -14.52
N GLY A 217 -33.72 31.45 -13.30
CA GLY A 217 -32.92 30.90 -12.20
C GLY A 217 -31.46 31.37 -12.16
N ARG A 218 -31.16 32.52 -12.79
CA ARG A 218 -29.83 33.17 -12.80
C ARG A 218 -29.17 33.24 -11.42
N GLU A 219 -29.93 33.51 -10.37
CA GLU A 219 -29.44 33.58 -8.99
C GLU A 219 -28.88 32.23 -8.52
N LYS A 220 -29.62 31.12 -8.71
CA LYS A 220 -29.15 29.76 -8.41
C LYS A 220 -27.92 29.37 -9.23
N ILE A 221 -27.85 29.83 -10.49
CA ILE A 221 -26.70 29.56 -11.37
C ILE A 221 -25.46 30.33 -10.90
N LEU A 222 -25.62 31.59 -10.46
CA LEU A 222 -24.55 32.39 -9.87
C LEU A 222 -24.07 31.79 -8.54
N GLU A 223 -24.97 31.35 -7.67
CA GLU A 223 -24.61 30.63 -6.45
C GLU A 223 -23.80 29.37 -6.74
N LEU A 224 -24.23 28.57 -7.73
CA LEU A 224 -23.50 27.38 -8.14
C LEU A 224 -22.11 27.73 -8.69
N GLN A 225 -22.00 28.79 -9.49
CA GLN A 225 -20.72 29.28 -10.00
C GLN A 225 -19.78 29.67 -8.86
N GLN A 226 -20.29 30.41 -7.87
CA GLN A 226 -19.51 30.84 -6.71
C GLN A 226 -19.05 29.64 -5.86
N LYS A 227 -19.96 28.68 -5.60
CA LYS A 227 -19.61 27.42 -4.91
C LYS A 227 -18.50 26.65 -5.62
N LEU A 228 -18.57 26.53 -6.95
CA LEU A 228 -17.55 25.86 -7.76
C LEU A 228 -16.21 26.61 -7.73
N LYS A 229 -16.22 27.95 -7.82
CA LYS A 229 -14.99 28.77 -7.70
C LYS A 229 -14.32 28.62 -6.34
N VAL A 230 -15.10 28.64 -5.25
CA VAL A 230 -14.58 28.44 -3.89
C VAL A 230 -14.01 27.03 -3.73
N ALA A 231 -14.69 26.00 -4.24
CA ALA A 231 -14.18 24.64 -4.20
C ALA A 231 -12.85 24.49 -4.97
N LEU A 232 -12.75 25.10 -6.16
CA LEU A 232 -11.52 25.12 -6.95
C LEU A 232 -10.36 25.81 -6.20
N HIS A 233 -10.64 26.94 -5.56
CA HIS A 233 -9.64 27.65 -4.75
C HIS A 233 -9.12 26.78 -3.60
N LYS A 234 -10.02 26.17 -2.82
CA LYS A 234 -9.66 25.28 -1.71
C LYS A 234 -8.81 24.09 -2.15
N LEU A 235 -9.15 23.49 -3.30
CA LEU A 235 -8.37 22.39 -3.87
C LEU A 235 -6.96 22.83 -4.28
N ASN A 236 -6.82 24.01 -4.88
CA ASN A 236 -5.52 24.57 -5.25
C ASN A 236 -4.66 24.92 -4.02
N GLU A 237 -5.26 25.46 -2.96
CA GLU A 237 -4.57 25.70 -1.68
C GLU A 237 -4.06 24.38 -1.07
N ALA A 238 -4.92 23.35 -1.04
CA ALA A 238 -4.54 22.03 -0.56
C ALA A 238 -3.39 21.44 -1.40
N ALA A 239 -3.46 21.55 -2.74
CA ALA A 239 -2.37 21.11 -3.62
C ALA A 239 -1.06 21.85 -3.32
N GLY A 240 -1.10 23.17 -3.15
CA GLY A 240 0.07 23.97 -2.80
C GLY A 240 0.77 23.48 -1.53
N SER A 241 0.00 23.12 -0.50
CA SER A 241 0.55 22.57 0.75
C SER A 241 1.15 21.18 0.59
N LEU A 242 0.56 20.33 -0.26
CA LEU A 242 0.99 18.95 -0.47
C LEU A 242 2.27 18.86 -1.31
N ILE A 243 2.50 19.81 -2.22
CA ILE A 243 3.73 19.85 -3.04
C ILE A 243 4.98 19.85 -2.16
N PHE A 244 4.98 20.58 -1.04
CA PHE A 244 6.11 20.60 -0.09
C PHE A 244 6.35 19.27 0.62
N GLN A 245 5.41 18.33 0.57
CA GLN A 245 5.51 17.00 1.19
C GLN A 245 5.74 15.89 0.16
N LEU A 246 5.83 16.23 -1.13
CA LEU A 246 5.91 15.27 -2.22
C LEU A 246 7.30 14.66 -2.32
N ASP A 247 8.33 15.50 -2.48
CA ASP A 247 9.72 15.07 -2.47
C ASP A 247 10.15 14.85 -1.02
N LYS A 248 10.45 13.60 -0.69
CA LYS A 248 10.82 13.20 0.68
C LYS A 248 12.26 12.74 0.80
N ASN A 249 12.79 12.07 -0.21
CA ASN A 249 14.11 11.49 -0.11
C ASN A 249 14.87 11.50 -1.43
N GLU A 250 15.60 12.58 -1.67
CA GLU A 250 16.53 12.70 -2.80
C GLU A 250 17.70 11.70 -2.73
N LYS A 251 17.94 11.09 -1.57
CA LYS A 251 18.97 10.05 -1.35
C LYS A 251 18.43 8.64 -1.53
N ALA A 252 17.20 8.48 -2.03
CA ALA A 252 16.69 7.16 -2.35
C ALA A 252 17.59 6.48 -3.39
N GLU A 253 17.77 5.17 -3.21
CA GLU A 253 18.71 4.38 -3.99
C GLU A 253 18.03 3.10 -4.49
N ILE A 254 18.29 2.76 -5.73
CA ILE A 254 17.82 1.51 -6.34
C ILE A 254 19.03 0.62 -6.53
N VAL A 255 19.10 -0.47 -5.75
CA VAL A 255 20.22 -1.41 -5.75
C VAL A 255 19.81 -2.68 -6.49
N VAL A 256 20.59 -3.05 -7.51
CA VAL A 256 20.39 -4.26 -8.31
C VAL A 256 21.64 -5.14 -8.23
N ARG A 257 21.56 -6.20 -7.42
CA ARG A 257 22.72 -7.04 -7.09
C ARG A 257 23.26 -7.83 -8.28
N ASP A 258 22.40 -8.37 -9.14
CA ASP A 258 22.84 -9.14 -10.31
C ASP A 258 22.57 -8.38 -11.61
N GLN A 259 21.32 -8.28 -12.06
CA GLN A 259 21.02 -7.80 -13.40
C GLN A 259 19.75 -6.94 -13.47
N VAL A 260 19.86 -5.80 -14.15
CA VAL A 260 18.71 -5.00 -14.61
C VAL A 260 18.60 -5.09 -16.12
N PHE A 261 17.40 -5.35 -16.62
CA PHE A 261 17.15 -5.56 -18.04
C PHE A 261 16.72 -4.26 -18.76
N PRO A 262 16.90 -4.18 -20.09
CA PRO A 262 16.42 -3.07 -20.90
C PRO A 262 14.91 -2.85 -20.76
N GLY A 263 14.46 -1.61 -20.85
CA GLY A 263 13.05 -1.24 -20.74
C GLY A 263 12.53 -1.07 -19.31
N VAL A 264 13.34 -1.40 -18.30
CA VAL A 264 13.04 -1.03 -16.91
C VAL A 264 13.04 0.50 -16.81
N TYR A 265 11.94 1.04 -16.31
CA TYR A 265 11.75 2.46 -16.06
C TYR A 265 12.05 2.76 -14.60
N ILE A 266 12.86 3.79 -14.36
CA ILE A 266 13.26 4.23 -13.03
C ILE A 266 12.92 5.71 -12.90
N GLU A 267 12.35 6.12 -11.78
CA GLU A 267 12.17 7.52 -11.41
C GLU A 267 12.61 7.75 -9.96
N ILE A 268 13.41 8.79 -9.73
CA ILE A 268 13.81 9.25 -8.40
C ILE A 268 13.52 10.75 -8.32
N CYS A 269 12.60 11.16 -7.44
CA CYS A 269 12.16 12.57 -7.30
C CYS A 269 11.83 13.24 -8.65
N HIS A 270 10.95 12.62 -9.44
CA HIS A 270 10.49 13.13 -10.75
C HIS A 270 11.55 13.19 -11.87
N VAL A 271 12.78 12.73 -11.61
CA VAL A 271 13.80 12.54 -12.64
C VAL A 271 13.72 11.11 -13.12
N SER A 272 13.49 10.93 -14.42
CA SER A 272 13.33 9.60 -15.02
C SER A 272 14.60 9.09 -15.68
N TYR A 273 14.78 7.76 -15.68
CA TYR A 273 15.82 7.03 -16.37
C TYR A 273 15.25 5.74 -16.96
N ILE A 274 15.53 5.48 -18.24
CA ILE A 274 15.14 4.24 -18.92
C ILE A 274 16.40 3.43 -19.17
N VAL A 275 16.43 2.20 -18.68
CA VAL A 275 17.54 1.27 -18.90
C VAL A 275 17.55 0.87 -20.38
N SER A 276 18.61 1.23 -21.11
CA SER A 276 18.71 1.01 -22.55
C SER A 276 19.38 -0.32 -22.94
N HIS A 277 20.21 -0.87 -22.07
CA HIS A 277 20.93 -2.13 -22.23
C HIS A 277 21.05 -2.82 -20.87
N SER A 278 21.25 -4.13 -20.85
CA SER A 278 21.42 -4.87 -19.59
C SER A 278 22.63 -4.36 -18.81
N MET A 279 22.45 -4.07 -17.53
CA MET A 279 23.53 -3.67 -16.62
C MET A 279 23.60 -4.67 -15.47
N ARG A 280 24.80 -4.87 -14.91
CA ARG A 280 25.03 -5.80 -13.80
C ARG A 280 25.64 -5.13 -12.58
N ASN A 281 25.29 -5.62 -11.40
CA ASN A 281 25.80 -5.14 -10.11
C ASN A 281 25.79 -3.61 -10.04
N VAL A 282 24.60 -3.00 -10.17
CA VAL A 282 24.45 -1.55 -10.36
C VAL A 282 23.55 -0.95 -9.29
N SER A 283 23.88 0.27 -8.88
CA SER A 283 23.01 1.16 -8.11
C SER A 283 22.60 2.35 -8.96
N PHE A 284 21.39 2.87 -8.77
CA PHE A 284 20.93 4.11 -9.38
C PHE A 284 20.67 5.14 -8.30
N LYS A 285 21.27 6.33 -8.46
CA LYS A 285 21.15 7.46 -7.53
C LYS A 285 20.87 8.75 -8.30
N LEU A 286 20.19 9.67 -7.64
CA LEU A 286 19.96 11.02 -8.16
C LEU A 286 21.19 11.90 -7.94
N ASP A 287 21.80 12.39 -9.03
CA ASP A 287 22.75 13.50 -8.99
C ASP A 287 21.98 14.80 -9.15
N LYS A 288 21.68 15.44 -8.01
CA LYS A 288 20.93 16.70 -7.96
C LYS A 288 21.60 17.83 -8.71
N ALA A 289 22.94 17.92 -8.64
CA ALA A 289 23.68 19.00 -9.29
C ALA A 289 23.55 18.92 -10.82
N LYS A 290 23.40 17.70 -11.36
CA LYS A 290 23.24 17.45 -12.80
C LYS A 290 21.80 17.20 -13.23
N GLY A 291 20.85 17.14 -12.29
CA GLY A 291 19.43 16.87 -12.56
C GLY A 291 19.20 15.54 -13.29
N LYS A 292 20.00 14.51 -12.99
CA LYS A 292 19.95 13.21 -13.68
C LYS A 292 20.18 12.05 -12.73
N ILE A 293 19.63 10.89 -13.07
CA ILE A 293 19.97 9.63 -12.41
C ILE A 293 21.27 9.10 -13.00
N ILE A 294 22.18 8.65 -12.14
CA ILE A 294 23.47 8.08 -12.52
C ILE A 294 23.50 6.61 -12.09
N PRO A 295 23.76 5.67 -13.02
CA PRO A 295 24.11 4.31 -12.69
C PRO A 295 25.56 4.24 -12.18
N GLU A 296 25.77 3.60 -11.03
CA GLU A 296 27.08 3.40 -10.42
C GLU A 296 27.30 1.90 -10.12
N PRO A 297 28.51 1.35 -10.35
CA PRO A 297 28.82 -0.02 -9.94
C PRO A 297 28.64 -0.22 -8.44
N LEU A 298 28.10 -1.37 -8.03
CA LEU A 298 27.98 -1.71 -6.61
C LEU A 298 29.35 -1.92 -5.97
N SER A 299 29.49 -1.37 -4.78
CA SER A 299 30.66 -1.61 -3.92
C SER A 299 30.72 -3.09 -3.54
N LEU A 300 31.92 -3.61 -3.25
CA LEU A 300 32.10 -5.02 -2.85
C LEU A 300 31.32 -5.41 -1.60
N LYS A 301 30.89 -4.44 -0.77
CA LYS A 301 30.07 -4.67 0.43
C LYS A 301 28.58 -4.80 0.13
N ASP A 302 28.13 -4.30 -1.02
CA ASP A 302 26.72 -4.22 -1.42
C ASP A 302 26.35 -5.26 -2.50
N ARG A 303 27.32 -6.09 -2.90
CA ARG A 303 27.15 -7.20 -3.86
C ARG A 303 26.55 -8.42 -3.18
#